data_AF-A0A811SL63-F1
#
_entry.id   AF-A0A811SL63-F1
#
_cell.length_a   1.000
_cell.length_b   1.000
_cell.length_c   1.000
_cell.angle_alpha   90.00
_cell.angle_beta   90.00
_cell.angle_gamma   90.00
#
_symmetry.space_group_name_H-M   'P 1'
#
loop_
_entity.id
_entity.type
_entity.pdbx_description
1 polymer ?
#
loop_
_entity_poly.entity_id
_entity_poly.type
_entity_poly.pdbx_seq_one_letter_code
_entity_poly.pdbx_strand_id
1 'polypeptide(L)'
;MDSGRRADTATARAQAAQPSGPQQRYVNWKNTKDTFHKHGVCKTRAEARLKCDDFMNQRTSVSRKLVEVSIEEEKRYEIRLTSSLDVARFLISQGEPFHGDDESSTSLNKGTFREMIDWYKDKVDIVKDAYDKGSKNCQMVSLDIQKDLAKACAEEVTTVIMDEIRGRKFSVLIDESRDVSIKEQITVILRFVNDKGQVVERFLGLQHVQSCTTIVLKEALVSMLSSHNLSISILRGQGYDGVSNMRGEFNGVQKLIRDENPYAFYVHCFAHQLQLVIVTVLTSSVDIADFFNYVPLIVSNVGASCMRKDALLAKHHDVLLEKIEKGEIMTRRGLNQESSLVRPGDTRWGSHLKTLLRILVMWEAIIDVLEIMKKDSIKPINNGGALGLIGKMENFDFVFILHLMIELLSMIDILSRALQRKDQDIVEAMHLITDVKDSL
;
A
#
# COMPACT_ATOMS: atom_id res chain seq x y z
N MET A 1 -35.08 -2.64 -35.67
CA MET A 1 -36.33 -2.27 -34.98
C MET A 1 -35.94 -1.41 -33.80
N ASP A 2 -36.70 -0.34 -33.67
CA ASP A 2 -36.58 0.81 -32.79
C ASP A 2 -36.39 0.46 -31.30
N SER A 3 -35.55 1.22 -30.59
CA SER A 3 -35.80 1.77 -29.24
C SER A 3 -34.52 2.21 -28.51
N GLY A 4 -34.57 3.41 -27.92
CA GLY A 4 -34.11 3.59 -26.53
C GLY A 4 -32.72 4.15 -26.25
N ARG A 5 -32.58 5.48 -26.38
CA ARG A 5 -31.89 6.46 -25.50
C ARG A 5 -30.67 6.06 -24.64
N ARG A 6 -29.73 7.02 -24.68
CA ARG A 6 -28.81 7.56 -23.63
C ARG A 6 -27.43 6.91 -23.51
N ALA A 7 -26.46 7.58 -24.13
CA ALA A 7 -25.11 7.73 -23.62
C ALA A 7 -24.81 9.23 -23.54
N ASP A 8 -24.79 9.77 -22.31
CA ASP A 8 -24.23 11.08 -22.02
C ASP A 8 -22.71 10.90 -21.90
N THR A 9 -21.97 11.30 -22.93
CA THR A 9 -20.53 11.53 -22.84
C THR A 9 -20.25 13.00 -22.57
N ALA A 10 -19.44 13.19 -21.54
CA ALA A 10 -18.95 14.47 -21.07
C ALA A 10 -18.06 15.19 -22.09
N THR A 11 -17.89 16.47 -21.78
CA THR A 11 -16.68 17.30 -21.95
C THR A 11 -16.64 18.25 -23.14
N ALA A 12 -16.30 19.49 -22.78
CA ALA A 12 -15.69 20.52 -23.60
C ALA A 12 -16.62 21.32 -24.53
N ARG A 13 -17.09 22.46 -24.04
CA ARG A 13 -16.38 23.72 -24.24
C ARG A 13 -17.13 24.84 -23.53
N ALA A 14 -16.39 25.63 -22.77
CA ALA A 14 -16.74 27.02 -22.53
C ALA A 14 -16.93 27.72 -23.89
N GLN A 15 -18.15 27.71 -24.40
CA GLN A 15 -18.59 28.73 -25.34
C GLN A 15 -18.95 29.93 -24.49
N ALA A 16 -17.92 30.72 -24.19
CA ALA A 16 -18.10 32.16 -24.22
C ALA A 16 -18.86 32.45 -25.53
N ALA A 17 -20.13 32.83 -25.41
CA ALA A 17 -20.83 33.49 -26.48
C ALA A 17 -20.11 34.83 -26.69
N GLN A 18 -19.02 34.80 -27.46
CA GLN A 18 -18.56 35.99 -28.15
C GLN A 18 -19.77 36.50 -28.93
N PRO A 19 -20.11 37.80 -28.84
CA PRO A 19 -21.12 38.38 -29.69
C PRO A 19 -20.55 38.42 -31.10
N SER A 20 -20.82 37.38 -31.89
CA SER A 20 -20.45 37.32 -33.29
C SER A 20 -21.42 38.19 -34.10
N GLY A 21 -20.95 39.36 -34.48
CA GLY A 21 -21.63 40.27 -35.41
C GLY A 21 -21.60 41.71 -34.90
N PRO A 22 -21.41 42.71 -35.78
CA PRO A 22 -21.36 44.11 -35.36
C PRO A 22 -22.62 44.41 -34.56
N GLN A 23 -22.50 45.13 -33.44
CA GLN A 23 -23.65 45.71 -32.75
C GLN A 23 -24.53 46.37 -33.81
N GLN A 24 -25.61 45.70 -34.20
CA GLN A 24 -26.53 46.20 -35.20
C GLN A 24 -27.19 47.40 -34.54
N ARG A 25 -26.66 48.58 -34.84
CA ARG A 25 -27.19 49.86 -34.39
C ARG A 25 -28.67 49.84 -34.76
N TYR A 26 -29.54 50.06 -33.79
CA TYR A 26 -30.97 50.07 -34.03
C TYR A 26 -31.27 51.11 -35.13
N VAL A 27 -31.66 50.66 -36.33
CA VAL A 27 -31.67 51.51 -37.53
C VAL A 27 -33.02 52.21 -37.72
N ASN A 28 -34.11 51.66 -37.18
CA ASN A 28 -35.47 52.13 -37.42
C ASN A 28 -36.07 52.85 -36.20
N TRP A 29 -35.61 54.08 -35.97
CA TRP A 29 -36.05 54.94 -34.86
C TRP A 29 -37.51 55.43 -34.95
N LYS A 30 -38.21 55.15 -36.07
CA LYS A 30 -39.62 55.52 -36.23
C LYS A 30 -40.57 54.57 -35.48
N ASN A 31 -40.18 53.29 -35.34
CA ASN A 31 -40.99 52.25 -34.65
C ASN A 31 -40.44 51.87 -33.27
N THR A 32 -39.56 52.69 -32.70
CA THR A 32 -38.84 52.40 -31.45
C THR A 32 -39.77 52.18 -30.26
N LYS A 33 -40.89 52.90 -30.20
CA LYS A 33 -41.86 52.76 -29.11
C LYS A 33 -42.41 51.33 -29.04
N ASP A 34 -42.80 50.74 -30.17
CA ASP A 34 -43.35 49.39 -30.22
C ASP A 34 -42.29 48.32 -29.93
N THR A 35 -41.06 48.51 -30.40
CA THR A 35 -39.98 47.56 -30.15
C THR A 35 -39.46 47.63 -28.71
N PHE A 36 -39.43 48.81 -28.10
CA PHE A 36 -39.19 48.95 -26.67
C PHE A 36 -40.34 48.38 -25.84
N HIS A 37 -41.58 48.48 -26.32
CA HIS A 37 -42.70 47.82 -25.68
C HIS A 37 -42.52 46.29 -25.70
N LYS A 38 -42.16 45.71 -26.86
CA LYS A 38 -41.87 44.27 -26.99
C LYS A 38 -40.67 43.83 -26.16
N HIS A 39 -39.61 44.64 -26.10
CA HIS A 39 -38.44 44.38 -25.24
C HIS A 39 -38.78 44.51 -23.75
N GLY A 40 -39.65 45.46 -23.38
CA GLY A 40 -40.15 45.68 -22.03
C GLY A 40 -40.92 44.49 -21.46
N VAL A 41 -41.62 43.74 -22.32
CA VAL A 41 -42.39 42.52 -21.96
C VAL A 41 -41.60 41.23 -22.27
N CYS A 42 -40.34 41.35 -22.70
CA CYS A 42 -39.52 40.19 -23.04
C CYS A 42 -39.07 39.43 -21.79
N LYS A 43 -39.23 38.10 -21.80
CA LYS A 43 -38.85 37.19 -20.70
C LYS A 43 -37.40 37.35 -20.27
N THR A 44 -36.47 37.52 -21.20
CA THR A 44 -35.04 37.70 -20.88
C THR A 44 -34.76 39.01 -20.14
N ARG A 45 -35.53 40.08 -20.40
CA ARG A 45 -35.43 41.34 -19.64
C ARG A 45 -36.02 41.19 -18.24
N ALA A 46 -37.15 40.50 -18.11
CA ALA A 46 -37.75 40.19 -16.81
C ALA A 46 -36.81 39.34 -15.94
N GLU A 47 -36.19 38.31 -16.52
CA GLU A 47 -35.18 37.47 -15.83
C GLU A 47 -33.91 38.25 -15.48
N ALA A 48 -33.40 39.09 -16.39
CA ALA A 48 -32.24 39.94 -16.10
C ALA A 48 -32.53 40.95 -15.00
N ARG A 49 -33.75 41.50 -14.97
CA ARG A 49 -34.19 42.42 -13.91
C ARG A 49 -34.33 41.70 -12.58
N LEU A 50 -34.93 40.51 -12.53
CA LEU A 50 -35.00 39.69 -11.33
C LEU A 50 -33.60 39.34 -10.79
N LYS A 51 -32.67 38.93 -11.66
CA LYS A 51 -31.28 38.67 -11.27
C LYS A 51 -30.56 39.93 -10.77
N CYS A 52 -30.84 41.09 -11.35
CA CYS A 52 -30.30 42.37 -10.89
C CYS A 52 -30.89 42.76 -9.54
N ASP A 53 -32.21 42.64 -9.36
CA ASP A 53 -32.91 42.91 -8.11
C ASP A 53 -32.43 41.97 -6.99
N ASP A 54 -32.22 40.69 -7.29
CA ASP A 54 -31.63 39.69 -6.37
C ASP A 54 -30.17 39.98 -6.02
N PHE A 55 -29.38 40.48 -6.98
CA PHE A 55 -28.00 40.89 -6.77
C PHE A 55 -27.90 42.16 -5.91
N MET A 56 -28.78 43.13 -6.15
CA MET A 56 -28.87 44.38 -5.38
C MET A 56 -29.49 44.17 -3.99
N ASN A 57 -30.20 43.05 -3.79
CA ASN A 57 -30.71 42.65 -2.50
C ASN A 57 -29.56 42.19 -1.58
N GLN A 58 -29.05 43.13 -0.77
CA GLN A 58 -27.99 42.85 0.21
C GLN A 58 -28.38 41.78 1.25
N ARG A 59 -29.67 41.46 1.42
CA ARG A 59 -30.12 40.37 2.31
C ARG A 59 -29.75 38.99 1.77
N THR A 60 -29.66 38.84 0.46
CA THR A 60 -29.26 37.59 -0.22
C THR A 60 -27.77 37.53 -0.55
N SER A 61 -27.00 38.56 -0.18
CA SER A 61 -25.56 38.59 -0.40
C SER A 61 -24.85 37.43 0.32
N VAL A 62 -23.81 36.88 -0.34
CA VAL A 62 -22.97 35.81 0.21
C VAL A 62 -22.37 36.23 1.56
N SER A 63 -21.93 37.48 1.67
CA SER A 63 -21.36 38.04 2.91
C SER A 63 -22.35 38.03 4.07
N ARG A 64 -23.64 38.32 3.82
CA ARG A 64 -24.66 38.28 4.88
C ARG A 64 -25.11 36.86 5.21
N LYS A 65 -25.24 35.98 4.21
CA LYS A 65 -25.53 34.55 4.42
C LYS A 65 -24.42 33.80 5.16
N LEU A 66 -23.16 34.20 4.98
CA LEU A 66 -22.03 33.68 5.75
C LEU A 66 -22.08 34.10 7.23
N VAL A 67 -22.57 35.32 7.51
CA VAL A 67 -22.79 35.82 8.88
C VAL A 67 -24.02 35.16 9.54
N GLU A 68 -24.95 34.63 8.76
CA GLU A 68 -26.15 33.89 9.22
C GLU A 68 -25.91 32.38 9.44
N VAL A 69 -24.67 31.89 9.46
CA VAL A 69 -24.42 30.53 9.97
C VAL A 69 -24.67 30.58 11.48
N SER A 70 -25.70 29.85 11.93
CA SER A 70 -26.05 29.84 13.35
C SER A 70 -24.95 29.11 14.15
N ILE A 71 -24.73 29.53 15.40
CA ILE A 71 -23.79 28.87 16.33
C ILE A 71 -24.07 27.36 16.41
N GLU A 72 -25.32 26.95 16.23
CA GLU A 72 -25.70 25.53 16.19
C GLU A 72 -25.19 24.78 14.94
N GLU A 73 -25.12 25.42 13.76
CA GLU A 73 -24.52 24.80 12.57
C GLU A 73 -23.00 24.66 12.68
N GLU A 74 -22.33 25.64 13.29
CA GLU A 74 -20.90 25.57 13.59
C GLU A 74 -20.60 24.41 14.54
N LYS A 75 -21.36 24.28 15.64
CA LYS A 75 -21.27 23.14 16.55
C LYS A 75 -21.52 21.80 15.86
N ARG A 76 -22.54 21.72 14.99
CA ARG A 76 -22.79 20.49 14.22
C ARG A 76 -21.62 20.18 13.29
N TYR A 77 -21.02 21.18 12.66
CA TYR A 77 -19.83 20.99 11.82
C TYR A 77 -18.64 20.48 12.62
N GLU A 78 -18.36 21.08 13.78
CA GLU A 78 -17.30 20.65 14.69
C GLU A 78 -17.49 19.20 15.13
N ILE A 79 -18.72 18.80 15.47
CA ILE A 79 -19.05 17.41 15.83
C ILE A 79 -18.75 16.47 14.67
N ARG A 80 -19.16 16.80 13.44
CA ARG A 80 -18.88 15.98 12.24
C ARG A 80 -17.37 15.88 11.97
N LEU A 81 -16.65 16.99 12.07
CA LEU A 81 -15.21 17.01 11.85
C LEU A 81 -14.48 16.15 12.89
N THR A 82 -14.82 16.32 14.17
CA THR A 82 -14.16 15.61 15.27
C THR A 82 -14.44 14.12 15.21
N SER A 83 -15.70 13.71 14.99
CA SER A 83 -16.05 12.30 14.87
C SER A 83 -15.43 11.62 13.64
N SER A 84 -15.42 12.30 12.48
CA SER A 84 -14.69 11.83 11.29
C SER A 84 -13.18 11.70 11.56
N LEU A 85 -12.57 12.65 12.25
CA LEU A 85 -11.15 12.61 12.60
C LEU A 85 -10.85 11.47 13.58
N ASP A 86 -11.69 11.23 14.58
CA ASP A 86 -11.52 10.13 15.53
C ASP A 86 -11.53 8.77 14.83
N VAL A 87 -12.47 8.56 13.91
CA VAL A 87 -12.51 7.34 13.07
C VAL A 87 -11.25 7.24 12.20
N ALA A 88 -10.84 8.31 11.53
CA ALA A 88 -9.62 8.31 10.72
C ALA A 88 -8.38 7.94 11.55
N ARG A 89 -8.22 8.55 12.73
CA ARG A 89 -7.11 8.26 13.65
C ARG A 89 -7.11 6.82 14.12
N PHE A 90 -8.28 6.28 14.43
CA PHE A 90 -8.41 4.87 14.81
C PHE A 90 -7.94 3.94 13.68
N LEU A 91 -8.46 4.13 12.47
CA LEU A 91 -8.11 3.31 11.30
C LEU A 91 -6.60 3.39 11.00
N ILE A 92 -6.02 4.60 11.01
CA ILE A 92 -4.58 4.80 10.83
C ILE A 92 -3.79 4.07 11.91
N SER A 93 -4.21 4.16 13.18
CA SER A 93 -3.52 3.52 14.29
C SER A 93 -3.57 1.98 14.23
N GLN A 94 -4.60 1.42 13.61
CA GLN A 94 -4.74 -0.03 13.40
C GLN A 94 -4.14 -0.51 12.07
N GLY A 95 -3.82 0.40 11.14
CA GLY A 95 -3.38 0.05 9.80
C GLY A 95 -4.51 -0.48 8.90
N GLU A 96 -5.75 -0.08 9.18
CA GLU A 96 -6.94 -0.54 8.46
C GLU A 96 -7.25 0.37 7.24
N PRO A 97 -7.80 -0.20 6.16
CA PRO A 97 -8.19 0.58 4.98
C PRO A 97 -9.40 1.47 5.30
N PHE A 98 -9.40 2.66 4.70
CA PHE A 98 -10.51 3.63 4.82
C PHE A 98 -11.70 3.24 3.93
N HIS A 99 -11.41 2.94 2.68
CA HIS A 99 -12.39 2.78 1.61
C HIS A 99 -12.81 1.33 1.39
N GLY A 100 -14.03 1.16 0.88
CA GLY A 100 -14.52 -0.10 0.34
C GLY A 100 -14.61 -0.03 -1.20
N ASP A 101 -14.87 -1.17 -1.83
CA ASP A 101 -14.99 -1.26 -3.29
C ASP A 101 -16.20 -0.47 -3.84
N ASP A 102 -17.29 -0.39 -3.05
CA ASP A 102 -18.48 0.41 -3.35
C ASP A 102 -18.92 1.20 -2.12
N GLU A 103 -18.68 2.52 -2.11
CA GLU A 103 -19.14 3.43 -1.05
C GLU A 103 -20.55 4.01 -1.31
N SER A 104 -21.32 3.46 -2.26
CA SER A 104 -22.68 3.93 -2.53
C SER A 104 -23.59 3.76 -1.31
N SER A 105 -24.62 4.61 -1.17
CA SER A 105 -25.57 4.49 -0.04
C SER A 105 -26.35 3.16 -0.05
N THR A 106 -26.40 2.49 -1.20
CA THR A 106 -27.05 1.19 -1.40
C THR A 106 -26.12 0.01 -1.15
N SER A 107 -24.83 0.25 -0.97
CA SER A 107 -23.86 -0.81 -0.68
C SER A 107 -24.13 -1.43 0.69
N LEU A 108 -24.00 -2.75 0.77
CA LEU A 108 -24.04 -3.50 2.03
C LEU A 108 -22.77 -3.29 2.87
N ASN A 109 -21.68 -2.83 2.24
CA ASN A 109 -20.43 -2.46 2.90
C ASN A 109 -19.83 -1.25 2.18
N LYS A 110 -19.99 -0.07 2.78
CA LYS A 110 -19.58 1.21 2.21
C LYS A 110 -18.11 1.55 2.44
N GLY A 111 -17.33 0.59 2.93
CA GLY A 111 -15.96 0.82 3.38
C GLY A 111 -15.87 1.13 4.88
N THR A 112 -14.76 0.72 5.48
CA THR A 112 -14.55 0.74 6.93
C THR A 112 -14.78 2.11 7.55
N PHE A 113 -14.34 3.20 6.91
CA PHE A 113 -14.53 4.55 7.41
C PHE A 113 -16.02 4.91 7.52
N ARG A 114 -16.80 4.68 6.46
CA ARG A 114 -18.21 5.02 6.43
C ARG A 114 -19.03 4.13 7.35
N GLU A 115 -18.73 2.84 7.39
CA GLU A 115 -19.38 1.89 8.31
C GLU A 115 -19.09 2.26 9.77
N MET A 116 -17.85 2.67 10.10
CA MET A 116 -17.53 3.16 11.45
C MET A 116 -18.26 4.46 11.80
N ILE A 117 -18.47 5.36 10.85
CA ILE A 117 -19.26 6.58 11.07
C ILE A 117 -20.73 6.25 11.29
N ASP A 118 -21.32 5.36 10.49
CA ASP A 118 -22.69 4.89 10.69
C ASP A 118 -22.84 4.21 12.06
N TRP A 119 -21.88 3.36 12.45
CA TRP A 119 -21.82 2.80 13.79
C TRP A 119 -21.72 3.87 14.89
N TYR A 120 -20.90 4.92 14.69
CA TYR A 120 -20.75 6.01 15.66
C TYR A 120 -22.07 6.78 15.82
N LYS A 121 -22.76 7.07 14.72
CA LYS A 121 -24.10 7.69 14.75
C LYS A 121 -25.09 6.83 15.54
N ASP A 122 -25.07 5.52 15.39
CA ASP A 122 -25.98 4.63 16.12
C ASP A 122 -25.70 4.55 17.62
N LYS A 123 -24.50 4.95 18.06
CA LYS A 123 -24.11 4.95 19.48
C LYS A 123 -24.25 6.31 20.15
N VAL A 124 -24.13 7.41 19.40
CA VAL A 124 -24.04 8.75 19.97
C VAL A 124 -25.02 9.70 19.29
N ASP A 125 -26.09 10.06 20.00
CA ASP A 125 -27.20 10.86 19.47
C ASP A 125 -26.76 12.22 18.94
N ILE A 126 -25.80 12.89 19.58
CA ILE A 126 -25.30 14.19 19.13
C ILE A 126 -24.55 14.08 17.79
N VAL A 127 -23.87 12.95 17.54
CA VAL A 127 -23.20 12.67 16.27
C VAL A 127 -24.27 12.38 15.23
N LYS A 128 -25.23 11.52 15.54
CA LYS A 128 -26.39 11.26 14.65
C LYS A 128 -27.09 12.55 14.21
N ASP A 129 -27.43 13.40 15.18
CA ASP A 129 -28.08 14.69 14.93
C ASP A 129 -27.25 15.58 13.99
N ALA A 130 -25.95 15.65 14.23
CA ALA A 130 -25.04 16.45 13.41
C ALA A 130 -24.95 15.94 11.97
N TYR A 131 -24.90 14.63 11.73
CA TYR A 131 -24.85 14.09 10.36
C TYR A 131 -26.21 14.15 9.65
N ASP A 132 -27.30 13.81 10.34
CA ASP A 132 -28.63 13.73 9.74
C ASP A 132 -29.21 15.12 9.42
N LYS A 133 -28.89 16.14 10.23
CA LYS A 133 -29.26 17.55 9.97
C LYS A 133 -28.23 18.29 9.11
N GLY A 134 -27.17 17.63 8.68
CA GLY A 134 -26.16 18.23 7.81
C GLY A 134 -26.75 18.63 6.46
N SER A 135 -26.38 19.81 5.97
CA SER A 135 -26.81 20.28 4.65
C SER A 135 -26.15 19.43 3.55
N LYS A 136 -26.95 18.73 2.73
CA LYS A 136 -26.55 17.96 1.53
C LYS A 136 -25.14 17.35 1.58
N ASN A 137 -24.13 18.12 1.16
CA ASN A 137 -22.74 17.66 0.96
C ASN A 137 -21.83 17.82 2.20
N CYS A 138 -22.31 18.42 3.28
CA CYS A 138 -21.54 18.71 4.49
C CYS A 138 -21.50 17.49 5.44
N GLN A 139 -21.13 16.32 4.91
CA GLN A 139 -21.21 15.05 5.65
C GLN A 139 -19.84 14.54 6.13
N MET A 140 -18.71 15.15 5.76
CA MET A 140 -17.36 14.73 6.18
C MET A 140 -16.98 13.27 5.85
N VAL A 141 -17.66 12.65 4.87
CA VAL A 141 -17.47 11.24 4.49
C VAL A 141 -16.94 11.03 3.07
N SER A 142 -16.76 12.10 2.30
CA SER A 142 -16.27 11.98 0.91
C SER A 142 -14.83 11.49 0.87
N LEU A 143 -14.47 10.85 -0.24
CA LEU A 143 -13.12 10.36 -0.52
C LEU A 143 -12.05 11.45 -0.33
N ASP A 144 -12.31 12.66 -0.83
CA ASP A 144 -11.35 13.76 -0.72
C ASP A 144 -11.16 14.21 0.74
N ILE A 145 -12.24 14.24 1.53
CA ILE A 145 -12.15 14.58 2.96
C ILE A 145 -11.41 13.49 3.73
N GLN A 146 -11.63 12.22 3.42
CA GLN A 146 -10.90 11.12 4.04
C GLN A 146 -9.39 11.24 3.78
N LYS A 147 -9.00 11.61 2.54
CA LYS A 147 -7.59 11.89 2.20
C LYS A 147 -7.05 13.12 2.94
N ASP A 148 -7.83 14.18 3.06
CA ASP A 148 -7.44 15.39 3.78
C ASP A 148 -7.23 15.11 5.28
N LEU A 149 -8.10 14.31 5.91
CA LEU A 149 -7.95 13.87 7.29
C LEU A 149 -6.68 13.01 7.48
N ALA A 150 -6.45 12.06 6.58
CA ALA A 150 -5.24 11.24 6.62
C ALA A 150 -3.96 12.09 6.44
N LYS A 151 -4.01 13.06 5.52
CA LYS A 151 -2.91 14.00 5.28
C LYS A 151 -2.65 14.87 6.52
N ALA A 152 -3.68 15.44 7.15
CA ALA A 152 -3.54 16.22 8.37
C ALA A 152 -2.91 15.38 9.51
N CYS A 153 -3.35 14.13 9.68
CA CYS A 153 -2.74 13.21 10.64
C CYS A 153 -1.26 12.96 10.32
N ALA A 154 -0.92 12.76 9.04
CA ALA A 154 0.47 12.55 8.61
C ALA A 154 1.34 13.79 8.84
N GLU A 155 0.82 15.00 8.60
CA GLU A 155 1.51 16.26 8.86
C GLU A 155 1.81 16.45 10.36
N GLU A 156 0.85 16.15 11.24
CA GLU A 156 1.05 16.18 12.69
C GLU A 156 2.10 15.16 13.15
N VAL A 157 2.02 13.91 12.68
CA VAL A 157 3.03 12.87 12.98
C VAL A 157 4.41 13.30 12.48
N THR A 158 4.49 13.87 11.29
CA THR A 158 5.76 14.36 10.72
C THR A 158 6.32 15.51 11.55
N THR A 159 5.47 16.43 12.01
CA THR A 159 5.87 17.53 12.91
C THR A 159 6.49 16.99 14.19
N VAL A 160 5.86 16.00 14.83
CA VAL A 160 6.40 15.32 16.01
C VAL A 160 7.75 14.65 15.71
N ILE A 161 7.92 14.03 14.55
CA ILE A 161 9.19 13.43 14.12
C ILE A 161 10.28 14.50 13.96
N MET A 162 9.96 15.64 13.34
CA MET A 162 10.91 16.74 13.16
C MET A 162 11.32 17.35 14.50
N ASP A 163 10.36 17.51 15.42
CA ASP A 163 10.58 17.95 16.79
C ASP A 163 11.35 16.93 17.64
N GLU A 164 11.29 15.65 17.29
CA GLU A 164 12.11 14.62 17.91
C GLU A 164 13.56 14.70 17.40
N ILE A 165 13.76 14.98 16.12
CA ILE A 165 15.10 15.13 15.50
C ILE A 165 15.78 16.42 15.95
N ARG A 166 15.08 17.55 16.09
CA ARG A 166 15.61 18.88 16.50
C ARG A 166 16.91 19.28 15.79
N GLY A 167 17.02 18.98 14.50
CA GLY A 167 18.23 19.25 13.72
C GLY A 167 19.46 18.42 14.10
N ARG A 168 19.30 17.34 14.89
CA ARG A 168 20.37 16.38 15.17
C ARG A 168 20.85 15.73 13.87
N LYS A 169 22.09 15.25 13.91
CA LYS A 169 22.65 14.42 12.85
C LYS A 169 21.82 13.14 12.71
N PHE A 170 21.53 12.76 11.48
CA PHE A 170 20.72 11.59 11.17
C PHE A 170 21.33 10.79 10.03
N SER A 171 20.82 9.58 9.83
CA SER A 171 21.09 8.73 8.67
C SER A 171 19.78 8.46 7.95
N VAL A 172 19.84 8.15 6.65
CA VAL A 172 18.68 7.71 5.88
C VAL A 172 18.78 6.22 5.60
N LEU A 173 17.67 5.51 5.72
CA LEU A 173 17.48 4.19 5.15
C LEU A 173 16.48 4.33 3.99
N ILE A 174 16.87 3.86 2.81
CA ILE A 174 16.09 3.98 1.59
C ILE A 174 15.83 2.59 1.03
N ASP A 175 14.58 2.35 0.65
CA ASP A 175 14.17 1.13 -0.05
C ASP A 175 13.32 1.49 -1.26
N GLU A 176 13.51 0.78 -2.37
CA GLU A 176 12.75 0.94 -3.59
C GLU A 176 11.59 -0.06 -3.61
N SER A 177 10.38 0.41 -3.90
CA SER A 177 9.21 -0.45 -3.99
C SER A 177 8.32 -0.02 -5.15
N ARG A 178 7.65 -1.00 -5.74
CA ARG A 178 6.66 -0.80 -6.80
C ARG A 178 5.25 -1.00 -6.27
N ASP A 179 4.37 -0.05 -6.53
CA ASP A 179 2.97 -0.15 -6.11
C ASP A 179 2.12 -1.03 -7.06
N VAL A 180 0.87 -1.27 -6.68
CA VAL A 180 -0.11 -2.07 -7.46
C VAL A 180 -0.42 -1.45 -8.82
N SER A 181 -0.20 -0.15 -8.99
CA SER A 181 -0.33 0.58 -10.26
C SER A 181 0.98 0.60 -11.05
N ILE A 182 1.95 -0.23 -10.67
CA ILE A 182 3.25 -0.39 -11.35
C ILE A 182 4.14 0.86 -11.22
N LYS A 183 3.83 1.76 -10.29
CA LYS A 183 4.63 2.96 -10.08
C LYS A 183 5.75 2.69 -9.08
N GLU A 184 6.96 3.08 -9.48
CA GLU A 184 8.13 3.04 -8.61
C GLU A 184 8.04 4.14 -7.55
N GLN A 185 8.43 3.80 -6.33
CA GLN A 185 8.43 4.68 -5.17
C GLN A 185 9.68 4.43 -4.34
N ILE A 186 10.22 5.50 -3.76
CA ILE A 186 11.26 5.39 -2.73
C ILE A 186 10.63 5.57 -1.36
N THR A 187 10.99 4.68 -0.44
CA THR A 187 10.67 4.79 0.97
C THR A 187 11.84 5.45 1.68
N VAL A 188 11.59 6.47 2.48
CA VAL A 188 12.64 7.13 3.28
C VAL A 188 12.34 6.97 4.77
N ILE A 189 13.30 6.39 5.48
CA ILE A 189 13.28 6.25 6.94
C ILE A 189 14.48 7.02 7.51
N LEU A 190 14.23 7.82 8.53
CA LEU A 190 15.24 8.55 9.27
C LEU A 190 15.70 7.72 10.47
N ARG A 191 17.01 7.51 10.62
CA ARG A 191 17.63 6.83 11.76
C ARG A 191 18.54 7.81 12.51
N PHE A 192 18.27 8.04 13.79
CA PHE A 192 19.01 9.00 14.61
C PHE A 192 19.04 8.57 16.08
N VAL A 193 19.80 9.30 16.90
CA VAL A 193 19.88 9.06 18.36
C VAL A 193 19.02 10.10 19.07
N ASN A 194 18.06 9.64 19.87
CA ASN A 194 17.17 10.52 20.63
C ASN A 194 17.84 11.08 21.91
N ASP A 195 17.12 11.89 22.67
CA ASP A 195 17.61 12.49 23.93
C ASP A 195 17.99 11.48 25.02
N LYS A 196 17.52 10.23 24.91
CA LYS A 196 17.83 9.15 25.84
C LYS A 196 19.07 8.36 25.40
N GLY A 197 19.76 8.77 24.33
CA GLY A 197 20.87 8.02 23.76
C GLY A 197 20.44 6.76 23.01
N GLN A 198 19.15 6.61 22.68
CA GLN A 198 18.63 5.42 22.00
C GLN A 198 18.56 5.66 20.50
N VAL A 199 18.93 4.63 19.73
CA VAL A 199 18.73 4.62 18.28
C VAL A 199 17.24 4.51 17.99
N VAL A 200 16.71 5.46 17.23
CA VAL A 200 15.31 5.50 16.81
C VAL A 200 15.23 5.58 15.29
N GLU A 201 14.21 4.91 14.76
CA GLU A 201 13.84 4.94 13.35
C GLU A 201 12.46 5.57 13.22
N ARG A 202 12.33 6.51 12.29
CA ARG A 202 11.09 7.22 11.98
C ARG A 202 10.86 7.19 10.48
N PHE A 203 9.71 6.67 10.08
CA PHE A 203 9.27 6.71 8.70
C PHE A 203 8.96 8.16 8.31
N LEU A 204 9.60 8.66 7.26
CA LEU A 204 9.39 10.01 6.76
C LEU A 204 8.28 10.03 5.71
N GLY A 205 8.33 9.10 4.76
CA GLY A 205 7.34 9.05 3.70
C GLY A 205 7.72 8.16 2.54
N LEU A 206 6.78 8.08 1.60
CA LEU A 206 6.94 7.50 0.28
C LEU A 206 6.97 8.63 -0.75
N GLN A 207 7.94 8.59 -1.65
CA GLN A 207 8.03 9.51 -2.78
C GLN A 207 7.92 8.72 -4.09
N HIS A 208 6.89 9.03 -4.88
CA HIS A 208 6.81 8.51 -6.23
C HIS A 208 7.94 9.08 -7.09
N VAL A 209 8.60 8.19 -7.85
CA VAL A 209 9.64 8.54 -8.82
C VAL A 209 9.23 8.07 -10.21
N GLN A 210 9.46 8.91 -11.23
CA GLN A 210 9.11 8.60 -12.62
C GLN A 210 10.08 7.59 -13.26
N SER A 211 11.30 7.49 -12.72
CA SER A 211 12.31 6.53 -13.13
C SER A 211 13.27 6.24 -11.98
N CYS A 212 13.87 5.06 -11.95
CA CYS A 212 14.90 4.69 -10.97
C CYS A 212 16.31 5.10 -11.40
N THR A 213 16.47 6.18 -12.18
CA THR A 213 17.82 6.68 -12.54
C THR A 213 18.46 7.35 -11.32
N THR A 214 19.78 7.26 -11.19
CA THR A 214 20.51 7.82 -10.04
C THR A 214 20.14 9.28 -9.75
N ILE A 215 20.07 10.11 -10.79
CA ILE A 215 19.80 11.55 -10.64
C ILE A 215 18.40 11.77 -10.06
N VAL A 216 17.39 11.08 -10.61
CA VAL A 216 16.01 11.19 -10.14
C VAL A 216 15.87 10.70 -8.70
N LEU A 217 16.53 9.60 -8.34
CA LEU A 217 16.53 9.06 -6.97
C LEU A 217 17.15 10.05 -5.97
N LYS A 218 18.29 10.65 -6.33
CA LYS A 218 18.93 11.69 -5.51
C LYS A 218 18.04 12.92 -5.37
N GLU A 219 17.50 13.44 -6.47
CA GLU A 219 16.62 14.61 -6.46
C GLU A 219 15.37 14.36 -5.62
N ALA A 220 14.76 13.19 -5.73
CA ALA A 220 13.61 12.79 -4.92
C ALA A 220 13.95 12.78 -3.42
N LEU A 221 15.10 12.19 -3.04
CA LEU A 221 15.57 12.20 -1.66
C LEU A 221 15.83 13.63 -1.15
N VAL A 222 16.60 14.43 -1.91
CA VAL A 222 16.96 15.80 -1.51
C VAL A 222 15.72 16.68 -1.41
N SER A 223 14.76 16.52 -2.33
CA SER A 223 13.48 17.23 -2.32
C SER A 223 12.67 16.89 -1.07
N MET A 224 12.52 15.60 -0.75
CA MET A 224 11.81 15.14 0.44
C MET A 224 12.48 15.61 1.74
N LEU A 225 13.81 15.58 1.82
CA LEU A 225 14.52 16.11 2.99
C LEU A 225 14.31 17.63 3.12
N SER A 226 14.43 18.36 1.99
CA SER A 226 14.30 19.81 1.97
C SER A 226 12.89 20.30 2.32
N SER A 227 11.84 19.57 1.94
CA SER A 227 10.46 19.90 2.32
C SER A 227 10.21 19.83 3.83
N HIS A 228 11.09 19.13 4.56
CA HIS A 228 11.06 19.03 6.02
C HIS A 228 12.22 19.78 6.70
N ASN A 229 12.87 20.72 5.98
CA ASN A 229 14.02 21.49 6.46
C ASN A 229 15.23 20.65 6.91
N LEU A 230 15.37 19.43 6.38
CA LEU A 230 16.52 18.58 6.61
C LEU A 230 17.56 18.80 5.52
N SER A 231 18.80 19.07 5.93
CA SER A 231 19.92 19.31 5.01
C SER A 231 20.81 18.08 4.86
N ILE A 232 21.30 17.84 3.65
CA ILE A 232 22.35 16.83 3.39
C ILE A 232 23.60 17.10 4.24
N SER A 233 23.89 18.35 4.61
CA SER A 233 25.08 18.71 5.43
C SER A 233 25.12 18.06 6.83
N ILE A 234 23.95 17.75 7.41
CA ILE A 234 23.83 17.10 8.72
C ILE A 234 23.61 15.58 8.63
N LEU A 235 23.50 15.04 7.41
CA LEU A 235 23.43 13.60 7.15
C LEU A 235 24.75 12.92 7.55
N ARG A 236 24.70 11.74 8.17
CA ARG A 236 25.89 10.98 8.61
C ARG A 236 25.92 9.55 8.12
N GLY A 237 24.82 9.05 7.60
CA GLY A 237 24.75 7.71 7.04
C GLY A 237 23.70 7.61 5.95
N GLN A 238 23.93 6.71 5.02
CA GLN A 238 23.03 6.39 3.94
C GLN A 238 23.01 4.87 3.76
N GLY A 239 21.87 4.25 4.04
CA GLY A 239 21.66 2.81 3.97
C GLY A 239 20.66 2.48 2.87
N TYR A 240 21.06 1.67 1.90
CA TYR A 240 20.17 1.15 0.86
C TYR A 240 20.75 -0.14 0.28
N ASP A 241 19.97 -0.77 -0.61
CA ASP A 241 20.36 -2.00 -1.27
C ASP A 241 21.54 -1.81 -2.26
N GLY A 242 21.89 -2.91 -2.93
CA GLY A 242 23.06 -2.99 -3.80
C GLY A 242 22.80 -2.58 -5.24
N VAL A 243 21.62 -2.06 -5.57
CA VAL A 243 21.25 -1.72 -6.95
C VAL A 243 22.24 -0.70 -7.51
N SER A 244 22.67 -0.89 -8.76
CA SER A 244 23.74 -0.10 -9.38
C SER A 244 23.50 1.41 -9.34
N ASN A 245 22.24 1.85 -9.47
CA ASN A 245 21.87 3.25 -9.41
C ASN A 245 22.03 3.84 -8.00
N MET A 246 21.89 3.01 -6.96
CA MET A 246 22.07 3.42 -5.56
C MET A 246 23.54 3.28 -5.13
N ARG A 247 24.12 2.09 -5.33
CA ARG A 247 25.48 1.69 -4.92
C ARG A 247 26.59 2.11 -5.88
N GLY A 248 26.32 2.53 -7.10
CA GLY A 248 27.36 2.81 -8.11
C GLY A 248 28.53 3.66 -7.58
N GLU A 249 29.77 3.19 -7.77
CA GLU A 249 30.97 3.86 -7.25
C GLU A 249 31.25 5.20 -7.92
N PHE A 250 30.92 5.31 -9.21
CA PHE A 250 31.15 6.51 -10.02
C PHE A 250 29.91 7.39 -10.15
N ASN A 251 28.75 6.75 -10.36
CA ASN A 251 27.48 7.43 -10.71
C ASN A 251 26.30 6.89 -9.89
N GLY A 252 26.53 6.33 -8.70
CA GLY A 252 25.47 5.91 -7.79
C GLY A 252 25.05 7.02 -6.83
N VAL A 253 23.85 6.90 -6.25
CA VAL A 253 23.33 7.86 -5.27
C VAL A 253 24.31 8.02 -4.12
N GLN A 254 24.97 6.93 -3.69
CA GLN A 254 25.97 7.01 -2.62
C GLN A 254 27.13 7.93 -2.93
N LYS A 255 27.62 7.88 -4.17
CA LYS A 255 28.75 8.68 -4.60
C LYS A 255 28.33 10.14 -4.68
N LEU A 256 27.20 10.41 -5.30
CA LEU A 256 26.69 11.77 -5.47
C LEU A 256 26.39 12.48 -4.15
N ILE A 257 25.85 11.76 -3.15
CA ILE A 257 25.62 12.33 -1.81
C ILE A 257 26.96 12.51 -1.08
N ARG A 258 27.88 11.57 -1.20
CA ARG A 258 29.20 11.64 -0.53
C ARG A 258 30.09 12.75 -1.10
N ASP A 259 29.91 13.08 -2.38
CA ASP A 259 30.59 14.22 -3.02
C ASP A 259 30.09 15.57 -2.48
N GLU A 260 28.83 15.65 -2.04
CA GLU A 260 28.28 16.83 -1.35
C GLU A 260 28.57 16.84 0.16
N ASN A 261 28.54 15.67 0.79
CA ASN A 261 28.83 15.50 2.21
C ASN A 261 29.69 14.24 2.44
N PRO A 262 31.02 14.41 2.57
CA PRO A 262 31.95 13.30 2.79
C PRO A 262 31.70 12.48 4.06
N TYR A 263 30.93 13.01 5.03
CA TYR A 263 30.59 12.35 6.28
C TYR A 263 29.32 11.48 6.19
N ALA A 264 28.63 11.45 5.06
CA ALA A 264 27.47 10.58 4.84
C ALA A 264 27.92 9.18 4.39
N PHE A 265 28.29 8.33 5.36
CA PHE A 265 28.83 7.01 5.07
C PHE A 265 27.78 6.07 4.47
N TYR A 266 28.12 5.41 3.37
CA TYR A 266 27.28 4.39 2.78
C TYR A 266 27.43 3.06 3.51
N VAL A 267 26.29 2.45 3.82
CA VAL A 267 26.20 1.09 4.33
C VAL A 267 25.30 0.29 3.39
N HIS A 268 25.88 -0.73 2.77
CA HIS A 268 25.11 -1.68 1.98
C HIS A 268 24.24 -2.53 2.91
N CYS A 269 22.95 -2.69 2.59
CA CYS A 269 22.04 -3.50 3.38
C CYS A 269 22.56 -4.94 3.57
N PHE A 270 22.93 -5.30 4.81
CA PHE A 270 23.46 -6.63 5.14
C PHE A 270 22.45 -7.76 4.87
N ALA A 271 21.16 -7.52 5.12
CA ALA A 271 20.13 -8.50 4.80
C ALA A 271 20.04 -8.77 3.29
N HIS A 272 20.17 -7.73 2.47
CA HIS A 272 20.22 -7.87 1.02
C HIS A 272 21.52 -8.56 0.56
N GLN A 273 22.66 -8.23 1.17
CA GLN A 273 23.93 -8.93 0.88
C GLN A 273 23.85 -10.42 1.19
N LEU A 274 23.31 -10.77 2.35
CA LEU A 274 23.10 -12.16 2.74
C LEU A 274 22.19 -12.86 1.73
N GLN A 275 21.07 -12.23 1.36
CA GLN A 275 20.15 -12.74 0.34
C GLN A 275 20.87 -13.01 -0.99
N LEU A 276 21.71 -12.10 -1.48
CA LEU A 276 22.47 -12.27 -2.72
C LEU A 276 23.45 -13.46 -2.64
N VAL A 277 24.17 -13.61 -1.53
CA VAL A 277 25.08 -14.74 -1.32
C VAL A 277 24.32 -16.06 -1.36
N ILE A 278 23.16 -16.14 -0.69
CA ILE A 278 22.31 -17.34 -0.73
C ILE A 278 21.87 -17.64 -2.16
N VAL A 279 21.35 -16.64 -2.91
CA VAL A 279 20.94 -16.85 -4.31
C VAL A 279 22.10 -17.44 -5.09
N THR A 280 23.28 -16.81 -5.03
CA THR A 280 24.45 -17.25 -5.81
C THR A 280 24.91 -18.66 -5.45
N VAL A 281 24.90 -19.03 -4.16
CA VAL A 281 25.30 -20.36 -3.73
C VAL A 281 24.27 -21.40 -4.16
N LEU A 282 22.97 -21.13 -3.99
CA LEU A 282 21.92 -22.09 -4.35
C LEU A 282 21.80 -22.29 -5.86
N THR A 283 22.12 -21.29 -6.68
CA THR A 283 22.15 -21.43 -8.14
C THR A 283 23.45 -22.02 -8.66
N SER A 284 24.46 -22.23 -7.81
CA SER A 284 25.73 -22.83 -8.23
C SER A 284 25.68 -24.34 -8.43
N SER A 285 24.73 -25.03 -7.79
CA SER A 285 24.47 -26.46 -7.96
C SER A 285 23.26 -26.68 -8.86
N VAL A 286 23.45 -27.48 -9.91
CA VAL A 286 22.38 -27.83 -10.85
C VAL A 286 21.24 -28.56 -10.14
N ASP A 287 21.55 -29.45 -9.20
CA ASP A 287 20.54 -30.24 -8.48
C ASP A 287 19.71 -29.37 -7.53
N ILE A 288 20.35 -28.42 -6.85
CA ILE A 288 19.68 -27.46 -5.96
C ILE A 288 18.82 -26.48 -6.79
N ALA A 289 19.35 -26.00 -7.92
CA ALA A 289 18.59 -25.15 -8.82
C ALA A 289 17.37 -25.90 -9.41
N ASP A 290 17.53 -27.15 -9.83
CA ASP A 290 16.43 -28.02 -10.31
C ASP A 290 15.39 -28.23 -9.22
N PHE A 291 15.82 -28.53 -7.99
CA PHE A 291 14.94 -28.64 -6.83
C PHE A 291 14.07 -27.38 -6.63
N PHE A 292 14.68 -26.19 -6.63
CA PHE A 292 13.93 -24.94 -6.47
C PHE A 292 13.03 -24.58 -7.65
N ASN A 293 13.23 -25.15 -8.84
CA ASN A 293 12.28 -25.05 -9.95
C ASN A 293 11.01 -25.89 -9.71
N TYR A 294 11.13 -27.04 -9.03
CA TYR A 294 9.99 -27.90 -8.72
C TYR A 294 9.14 -27.40 -7.56
N VAL A 295 9.72 -26.71 -6.57
CA VAL A 295 9.00 -26.21 -5.40
C VAL A 295 7.78 -25.35 -5.78
N PRO A 296 7.91 -24.30 -6.63
CA PRO A 296 6.75 -23.53 -7.10
C PRO A 296 5.77 -24.37 -7.92
N LEU A 297 6.26 -25.32 -8.73
CA LEU A 297 5.40 -26.19 -9.52
C LEU A 297 4.50 -27.07 -8.64
N ILE A 298 5.03 -27.63 -7.54
CA ILE A 298 4.26 -28.39 -6.56
C ILE A 298 3.17 -27.51 -5.95
N VAL A 299 3.56 -26.33 -5.43
CA VAL A 299 2.63 -25.39 -4.79
C VAL A 299 1.54 -24.94 -5.77
N SER A 300 1.89 -24.61 -7.01
CA SER A 300 0.92 -24.22 -8.03
C SER A 300 0.01 -25.37 -8.45
N ASN A 301 0.50 -26.59 -8.59
CA ASN A 301 -0.35 -27.73 -9.00
C ASN A 301 -1.38 -28.08 -7.92
N VAL A 302 -0.97 -28.15 -6.67
CA VAL A 302 -1.86 -28.45 -5.54
C VAL A 302 -2.75 -27.26 -5.20
N GLY A 303 -2.29 -26.03 -5.40
CA GLY A 303 -3.00 -24.80 -5.04
C GLY A 303 -3.78 -24.11 -6.17
N ALA A 304 -3.78 -24.62 -7.40
CA ALA A 304 -4.34 -23.90 -8.57
C ALA A 304 -5.87 -23.76 -8.57
N SER A 305 -6.61 -24.60 -7.86
CA SER A 305 -8.08 -24.48 -7.77
C SER A 305 -8.55 -24.57 -6.32
N CYS A 306 -9.71 -23.96 -6.04
CA CYS A 306 -10.37 -24.06 -4.74
C CYS A 306 -10.55 -25.53 -4.32
N MET A 307 -11.06 -26.37 -5.23
CA MET A 307 -11.27 -27.79 -4.96
C MET A 307 -10.00 -28.54 -4.53
N ARG A 308 -8.84 -28.25 -5.15
CA ARG A 308 -7.58 -28.89 -4.77
C ARG A 308 -7.04 -28.38 -3.44
N LYS A 309 -7.25 -27.09 -3.13
CA LYS A 309 -6.94 -26.53 -1.81
C LYS A 309 -7.79 -27.18 -0.73
N ASP A 310 -9.10 -27.32 -0.96
CA ASP A 310 -10.01 -27.95 -0.01
C ASP A 310 -9.64 -29.43 0.20
N ALA A 311 -9.32 -30.15 -0.88
CA ALA A 311 -8.83 -31.52 -0.80
C ALA A 311 -7.51 -31.62 -0.01
N LEU A 312 -6.56 -30.73 -0.25
CA LEU A 312 -5.30 -30.68 0.48
C LEU A 312 -5.53 -30.46 1.98
N LEU A 313 -6.39 -29.50 2.34
CA LEU A 313 -6.68 -29.16 3.74
C LEU A 313 -7.40 -30.32 4.45
N ALA A 314 -8.39 -30.93 3.79
CA ALA A 314 -9.09 -32.10 4.31
C ALA A 314 -8.12 -33.27 4.54
N LYS A 315 -7.28 -33.58 3.55
CA LYS A 315 -6.28 -34.66 3.67
C LYS A 315 -5.25 -34.39 4.74
N HIS A 316 -4.77 -33.15 4.84
CA HIS A 316 -3.83 -32.77 5.89
C HIS A 316 -4.47 -32.88 7.28
N HIS A 317 -5.74 -32.51 7.42
CA HIS A 317 -6.50 -32.68 8.65
C HIS A 317 -6.63 -34.16 9.04
N ASP A 318 -6.94 -35.05 8.09
CA ASP A 318 -7.02 -36.50 8.35
C ASP A 318 -5.66 -37.07 8.82
N VAL A 319 -4.55 -36.68 8.17
CA VAL A 319 -3.20 -37.08 8.59
C VAL A 319 -2.86 -36.58 9.99
N LEU A 320 -3.25 -35.35 10.33
CA LEU A 320 -3.05 -34.82 11.68
C LEU A 320 -3.86 -35.58 12.73
N LEU A 321 -5.13 -35.92 12.43
CA LEU A 321 -5.96 -36.73 13.32
C LEU A 321 -5.32 -38.09 13.58
N GLU A 322 -4.87 -38.77 12.53
CA GLU A 322 -4.22 -40.08 12.65
C GLU A 322 -2.95 -40.01 13.53
N LYS A 323 -2.12 -38.98 13.34
CA LYS A 323 -0.90 -38.76 14.16
C LYS A 323 -1.22 -38.42 15.61
N ILE A 324 -2.33 -37.72 15.87
CA ILE A 324 -2.82 -37.44 17.23
C ILE A 324 -3.30 -38.73 17.90
N GLU A 325 -4.09 -39.55 17.20
CA GLU A 325 -4.59 -40.82 17.70
C GLU A 325 -3.47 -41.81 18.03
N LYS A 326 -2.40 -41.81 17.23
CA LYS A 326 -1.18 -42.60 17.46
C LYS A 326 -0.26 -42.03 18.55
N GLY A 327 -0.55 -40.83 19.06
CA GLY A 327 0.28 -40.15 20.06
C GLY A 327 1.62 -39.64 19.53
N GLU A 328 1.78 -39.51 18.21
CA GLU A 328 3.01 -39.02 17.56
C GLU A 328 3.16 -37.50 17.68
N ILE A 329 2.03 -36.78 17.80
CA ILE A 329 2.00 -35.32 17.94
C ILE A 329 1.09 -34.87 19.08
N MET A 330 1.51 -33.81 19.79
CA MET A 330 0.77 -33.23 20.91
C MET A 330 -0.22 -32.16 20.43
N THR A 331 -1.39 -32.08 21.08
CA THR A 331 -2.36 -31.00 20.87
C THR A 331 -2.16 -29.89 21.90
N ARG A 332 -1.94 -28.65 21.44
CA ARG A 332 -1.90 -27.44 22.29
C ARG A 332 -2.48 -26.26 21.53
N ARG A 333 -3.02 -25.27 22.24
CA ARG A 333 -3.45 -23.99 21.65
C ARG A 333 -2.31 -23.38 20.82
N GLY A 334 -2.55 -23.23 19.51
CA GLY A 334 -1.58 -22.70 18.54
C GLY A 334 -0.74 -23.75 17.80
N LEU A 335 -0.82 -25.04 18.16
CA LEU A 335 -0.19 -26.15 17.41
C LEU A 335 -1.19 -26.76 16.42
N ASN A 336 -0.68 -27.28 15.30
CA ASN A 336 -1.45 -27.99 14.27
C ASN A 336 -2.65 -27.20 13.71
N GLN A 337 -2.55 -25.86 13.69
CA GLN A 337 -3.56 -25.02 13.08
C GLN A 337 -3.62 -25.25 11.56
N GLU A 338 -4.80 -25.05 11.02
CA GLU A 338 -5.04 -25.08 9.58
C GLU A 338 -4.03 -24.20 8.85
N SER A 339 -3.33 -24.78 7.88
CA SER A 339 -2.24 -24.11 7.19
C SER A 339 -2.26 -24.44 5.72
N SER A 340 -1.98 -23.43 4.90
CA SER A 340 -1.93 -23.56 3.44
C SER A 340 -0.49 -23.54 2.94
N LEU A 341 -0.29 -24.14 1.76
CA LEU A 341 0.95 -23.99 1.01
C LEU A 341 1.10 -22.53 0.59
N VAL A 342 2.18 -21.90 1.03
CA VAL A 342 2.53 -20.54 0.68
C VAL A 342 3.47 -20.59 -0.52
N ARG A 343 3.18 -19.82 -1.56
CA ARG A 343 4.09 -19.67 -2.68
C ARG A 343 5.34 -18.91 -2.21
N PRO A 344 6.55 -19.39 -2.51
CA PRO A 344 7.75 -18.63 -2.19
C PRO A 344 7.74 -17.33 -3.00
N GLY A 345 8.15 -16.23 -2.37
CA GLY A 345 8.31 -14.94 -3.02
C GLY A 345 9.68 -14.85 -3.68
N ASP A 346 9.72 -14.32 -4.91
CA ASP A 346 10.91 -14.34 -5.78
C ASP A 346 12.14 -13.62 -5.19
N THR A 347 11.96 -12.70 -4.23
CA THR A 347 13.00 -11.80 -3.73
C THR A 347 13.43 -12.03 -2.28
N ARG A 348 12.83 -12.98 -1.54
CA ARG A 348 13.12 -13.19 -0.11
C ARG A 348 13.24 -14.68 0.22
N TRP A 349 14.46 -15.21 0.44
CA TRP A 349 14.69 -16.63 0.73
C TRP A 349 14.03 -17.12 2.02
N GLY A 350 13.75 -16.24 2.99
CA GLY A 350 12.94 -16.61 4.17
C GLY A 350 11.54 -17.11 3.81
N SER A 351 10.98 -16.68 2.66
CA SER A 351 9.72 -17.23 2.17
C SER A 351 9.86 -18.66 1.63
N HIS A 352 11.03 -19.01 1.06
CA HIS A 352 11.32 -20.37 0.61
C HIS A 352 11.40 -21.33 1.80
N LEU A 353 12.08 -20.97 2.89
CA LEU A 353 12.11 -21.78 4.11
C LEU A 353 10.69 -22.11 4.59
N LYS A 354 9.80 -21.11 4.66
CA LYS A 354 8.40 -21.31 5.04
C LYS A 354 7.70 -22.28 4.08
N THR A 355 7.90 -22.15 2.78
CA THR A 355 7.34 -23.08 1.79
C THR A 355 7.87 -24.51 1.99
N LEU A 356 9.18 -24.68 2.15
CA LEU A 356 9.81 -26.01 2.32
C LEU A 356 9.31 -26.71 3.59
N LEU A 357 9.24 -25.99 4.72
CA LEU A 357 8.66 -26.50 5.95
C LEU A 357 7.21 -26.94 5.75
N ARG A 358 6.41 -26.18 5.00
CA ARG A 358 5.02 -26.55 4.70
C ARG A 358 4.94 -27.77 3.79
N ILE A 359 5.81 -27.90 2.80
CA ILE A 359 5.90 -29.10 1.95
C ILE A 359 6.24 -30.33 2.80
N LEU A 360 7.22 -30.22 3.70
CA LEU A 360 7.60 -31.32 4.58
C LEU A 360 6.45 -31.73 5.52
N VAL A 361 5.77 -30.77 6.13
CA VAL A 361 4.66 -31.02 7.06
C VAL A 361 3.43 -31.59 6.33
N MET A 362 3.15 -31.14 5.12
CA MET A 362 1.97 -31.53 4.33
C MET A 362 2.29 -32.63 3.30
N TRP A 363 3.44 -33.31 3.43
CA TRP A 363 3.96 -34.23 2.43
C TRP A 363 2.93 -35.26 1.94
N GLU A 364 2.33 -36.01 2.87
CA GLU A 364 1.35 -37.06 2.57
C GLU A 364 0.13 -36.48 1.85
N ALA A 365 -0.39 -35.35 2.32
CA ALA A 365 -1.54 -34.68 1.71
C ALA A 365 -1.24 -34.15 0.30
N ILE A 366 0.00 -33.70 0.05
CA ILE A 366 0.45 -33.26 -1.28
C ILE A 366 0.47 -34.43 -2.26
N ILE A 367 1.05 -35.57 -1.87
CA ILE A 367 1.10 -36.77 -2.70
C ILE A 367 -0.32 -37.23 -3.04
N ASP A 368 -1.21 -37.30 -2.04
CA ASP A 368 -2.62 -37.66 -2.23
C ASP A 368 -3.33 -36.77 -3.26
N VAL A 369 -3.16 -35.45 -3.18
CA VAL A 369 -3.78 -34.52 -4.15
C VAL A 369 -3.19 -34.69 -5.54
N LEU A 370 -1.87 -34.90 -5.66
CA LEU A 370 -1.24 -35.18 -6.96
C LEU A 370 -1.72 -36.51 -7.55
N GLU A 371 -2.00 -37.52 -6.72
CA GLU A 371 -2.60 -38.78 -7.17
C GLU A 371 -4.04 -38.62 -7.65
N ILE A 372 -4.85 -37.79 -6.97
CA ILE A 372 -6.19 -37.45 -7.43
C ILE A 372 -6.12 -36.77 -8.80
N MET A 373 -5.20 -35.80 -8.97
CA MET A 373 -4.97 -35.13 -10.26
C MET A 373 -4.58 -36.10 -11.38
N LYS A 374 -3.79 -37.13 -11.06
CA LYS A 374 -3.43 -38.20 -12.00
C LYS A 374 -4.67 -38.98 -12.46
N LYS A 375 -5.63 -39.24 -11.55
CA LYS A 375 -6.86 -40.01 -11.84
C LYS A 375 -7.89 -39.20 -12.63
N ASP A 376 -8.00 -37.89 -12.37
CA ASP A 376 -9.01 -37.00 -12.96
C ASP A 376 -8.65 -36.46 -14.36
N SER A 377 -7.43 -36.72 -14.85
CA SER A 377 -6.96 -36.16 -16.11
C SER A 377 -7.56 -36.89 -17.33
N ILE A 378 -8.59 -36.29 -17.94
CA ILE A 378 -9.31 -36.81 -19.14
C ILE A 378 -8.41 -36.90 -20.39
N LYS A 379 -7.24 -36.23 -20.40
CA LYS A 379 -6.28 -36.26 -21.53
C LYS A 379 -4.85 -36.62 -21.07
N PRO A 380 -4.23 -37.69 -21.62
CA PRO A 380 -2.90 -38.16 -21.20
C PRO A 380 -1.74 -37.18 -21.47
N ILE A 381 -1.95 -36.11 -22.24
CA ILE A 381 -0.92 -35.10 -22.55
C ILE A 381 -0.58 -34.21 -21.34
N ASN A 382 -1.50 -34.07 -20.37
CA ASN A 382 -1.26 -33.31 -19.12
C ASN A 382 -0.78 -34.18 -17.95
N ASN A 383 -0.70 -35.51 -18.13
CA ASN A 383 -0.31 -36.46 -17.06
C ASN A 383 1.17 -36.34 -16.66
N GLY A 384 2.01 -35.78 -17.54
CA GLY A 384 3.44 -35.59 -17.27
C GLY A 384 3.73 -34.63 -16.11
N GLY A 385 2.80 -33.71 -15.80
CA GLY A 385 2.93 -32.76 -14.70
C GLY A 385 2.83 -33.43 -13.33
N ALA A 386 1.67 -33.99 -12.99
CA ALA A 386 1.44 -34.57 -11.65
C ALA A 386 2.26 -35.87 -11.42
N LEU A 387 2.33 -36.77 -12.41
CA LEU A 387 3.11 -38.01 -12.29
C LEU A 387 4.62 -37.72 -12.20
N GLY A 388 5.11 -36.76 -13.00
CA GLY A 388 6.50 -36.32 -12.93
C GLY A 388 6.84 -35.67 -11.60
N LEU A 389 5.92 -34.90 -11.02
CA LEU A 389 6.11 -34.29 -9.70
C LEU A 389 6.14 -35.33 -8.58
N ILE A 390 5.25 -36.34 -8.59
CA ILE A 390 5.31 -37.45 -7.61
C ILE A 390 6.66 -38.16 -7.73
N GLY A 391 7.06 -38.57 -8.94
CA GLY A 391 8.33 -39.26 -9.15
C GLY A 391 9.55 -38.42 -8.76
N LYS A 392 9.48 -37.09 -8.89
CA LYS A 392 10.52 -36.18 -8.39
C LYS A 392 10.51 -36.09 -6.87
N MET A 393 9.34 -35.94 -6.24
CA MET A 393 9.21 -35.87 -4.78
C MET A 393 9.66 -37.17 -4.10
N GLU A 394 9.39 -38.34 -4.69
CA GLU A 394 9.81 -39.64 -4.17
C GLU A 394 11.29 -39.98 -4.45
N ASN A 395 11.99 -39.16 -5.25
CA ASN A 395 13.43 -39.35 -5.47
C ASN A 395 14.21 -38.99 -4.21
N PHE A 396 15.18 -39.85 -3.85
CA PHE A 396 16.16 -39.60 -2.79
C PHE A 396 16.79 -38.21 -2.90
N ASP A 397 17.23 -37.80 -4.10
CA ASP A 397 17.92 -36.50 -4.25
C ASP A 397 17.02 -35.34 -3.85
N PHE A 398 15.74 -35.40 -4.20
CA PHE A 398 14.78 -34.36 -3.85
C PHE A 398 14.53 -34.31 -2.35
N VAL A 399 14.31 -35.46 -1.72
CA VAL A 399 14.09 -35.56 -0.26
C VAL A 399 15.34 -35.11 0.50
N PHE A 400 16.52 -35.55 0.07
CA PHE A 400 17.79 -35.16 0.67
C PHE A 400 18.00 -33.64 0.58
N ILE A 401 17.82 -33.06 -0.61
CA ILE A 401 17.95 -31.61 -0.81
C ILE A 401 16.90 -30.86 0.00
N LEU A 402 15.65 -31.35 0.10
CA LEU A 402 14.61 -30.73 0.92
C LEU A 402 15.06 -30.60 2.39
N HIS A 403 15.55 -31.69 2.98
CA HIS A 403 16.02 -31.70 4.36
C HIS A 403 17.26 -30.82 4.55
N LEU A 404 18.25 -30.95 3.67
CA LEU A 404 19.47 -30.13 3.69
C LEU A 404 19.14 -28.63 3.59
N MET A 405 18.25 -28.25 2.68
CA MET A 405 17.85 -26.86 2.48
C MET A 405 17.05 -26.32 3.67
N ILE A 406 16.21 -27.13 4.32
CA ILE A 406 15.51 -26.70 5.54
C ILE A 406 16.51 -26.39 6.64
N GLU A 407 17.50 -27.25 6.85
CA GLU A 407 18.52 -27.06 7.88
C GLU A 407 19.36 -25.79 7.61
N LEU A 408 19.91 -25.67 6.40
CA LEU A 408 20.70 -24.51 5.97
C LEU A 408 19.90 -23.20 6.04
N LEU A 409 18.71 -23.17 5.44
CA LEU A 409 17.89 -21.96 5.42
C LEU A 409 17.37 -21.59 6.81
N SER A 410 17.20 -22.55 7.73
CA SER A 410 16.81 -22.25 9.12
C SER A 410 17.90 -21.48 9.86
N MET A 411 19.16 -21.88 9.73
CA MET A 411 20.29 -21.14 10.30
C MET A 411 20.41 -19.74 9.70
N ILE A 412 20.22 -19.65 8.38
CA ILE A 412 20.33 -18.38 7.66
C ILE A 412 19.15 -17.45 7.93
N ASP A 413 17.93 -17.97 8.14
CA ASP A 413 16.76 -17.16 8.51
C ASP A 413 16.95 -16.48 9.88
N ILE A 414 17.57 -17.18 10.84
CA ILE A 414 17.93 -16.59 12.14
C ILE A 414 18.85 -15.39 11.93
N LEU A 415 19.91 -15.55 11.13
CA LEU A 415 20.83 -14.46 10.79
C LEU A 415 20.12 -13.31 10.09
N SER A 416 19.30 -13.63 9.08
CA SER A 416 18.56 -12.64 8.30
C SER A 416 17.64 -11.79 9.17
N ARG A 417 16.93 -12.41 10.11
CA ARG A 417 16.06 -11.72 11.07
C ARG A 417 16.86 -10.90 12.07
N ALA A 418 18.01 -11.39 12.53
CA ALA A 418 18.88 -10.66 13.44
C ALA A 418 19.47 -9.40 12.79
N LEU A 419 19.92 -9.48 11.53
CA LEU A 419 20.45 -8.36 10.74
C LEU A 419 19.42 -7.26 10.47
N GLN A 420 18.12 -7.57 10.57
CA GLN A 420 17.01 -6.62 10.35
C GLN A 420 16.49 -5.98 11.64
N ARG A 421 17.08 -6.29 12.81
CA ARG A 421 16.66 -5.66 14.07
C ARG A 421 17.07 -4.19 14.12
N LYS A 422 16.22 -3.35 14.74
CA LYS A 422 16.43 -1.89 14.84
C LYS A 422 17.61 -1.49 15.72
N ASP A 423 17.89 -2.30 16.73
CA ASP A 423 18.99 -2.16 17.68
C ASP A 423 20.28 -2.84 17.21
N GLN A 424 20.28 -3.42 16.00
CA GLN A 424 21.47 -4.05 15.44
C GLN A 424 22.54 -3.00 15.11
N ASP A 425 23.76 -3.27 15.57
CA ASP A 425 24.98 -2.56 15.19
C ASP A 425 25.91 -3.44 14.34
N ILE A 426 26.94 -2.81 13.77
CA ILE A 426 27.88 -3.46 12.85
C ILE A 426 28.78 -4.49 13.53
N VAL A 427 29.14 -4.29 14.80
CA VAL A 427 30.02 -5.20 15.54
C VAL A 427 29.25 -6.48 15.83
N GLU A 428 28.04 -6.37 16.35
CA GLU A 428 27.16 -7.52 16.58
C GLU A 428 26.81 -8.22 15.27
N ALA A 429 26.58 -7.48 14.18
CA ALA A 429 26.31 -8.09 12.87
C ALA A 429 27.49 -8.95 12.40
N MET A 430 28.72 -8.49 12.60
CA MET A 430 29.92 -9.25 12.26
C MET A 430 30.11 -10.50 13.12
N HIS A 431 29.78 -10.42 14.41
CA HIS A 431 29.78 -11.59 15.30
C HIS A 431 28.77 -12.64 14.83
N LEU A 432 27.53 -12.25 14.58
CA LEU A 432 26.49 -13.16 14.09
C LEU A 432 26.86 -13.83 12.76
N ILE A 433 27.49 -13.09 11.84
CA ILE A 433 27.99 -13.66 10.58
C ILE A 433 29.08 -14.70 10.84
N THR A 434 29.96 -14.45 11.80
CA THR A 434 31.04 -15.38 12.16
C THR A 434 30.48 -16.65 12.81
N ASP A 435 29.55 -16.51 13.76
CA ASP A 435 28.92 -17.64 14.44
C ASP A 435 28.19 -18.56 13.47
N VAL A 436 27.46 -17.99 12.50
CA VAL A 436 26.77 -18.77 11.48
C VAL A 436 27.76 -19.41 10.53
N LYS A 437 28.85 -18.72 10.16
CA LYS A 437 29.91 -19.29 9.34
C LYS A 437 30.61 -20.47 10.02
N ASP A 438 30.78 -20.44 11.33
CA ASP A 438 31.40 -21.51 12.10
C ASP A 438 30.44 -22.69 12.35
N SER A 439 29.12 -22.44 12.26
CA SER A 439 28.07 -23.45 12.42
C SER A 439 27.72 -24.17 11.10
N LEU A 440 28.03 -23.55 9.96
CA LEU A 440 27.90 -24.13 8.60
C LEU A 440 29.11 -25.00 8.27
#